data_AF-A0A815QFG5-F1
#
_entry.id   AF-A0A815QFG5-F1
#
_cell.length_a   1.000
_cell.length_b   1.000
_cell.length_c   1.000
_cell.angle_alpha   90.00
_cell.angle_beta   90.00
_cell.angle_gamma   90.00
#
_symmetry.space_group_name_H-M   'P 1'
#
loop_
_entity.id
_entity.type
_entity.pdbx_description
1 polymer ?
#
loop_
_entity_poly.entity_id
_entity_poly.type
_entity_poly.pdbx_seq_one_letter_code
_entity_poly.pdbx_strand_id
1 'polypeptide(L)'
;MYFTYTINVADPSTAYHSLVALVAEDNRQYDIILSNIVMTSDRMVKVDFSTPFHEDTFRIITRLNPYSSSLSLFSCFNPFTWDVWVAIFAVIIYSSIIIYVFEHQYRNIENNQSELKTIFIGLYALGMILVAIYTANFSSFLTLNRGQSFISGVDDIKNGLVPFSRIGIVTNSAVSDYYIRNISTHYYSLSSVEETYSRLLDHTIDASIWDSSILEYAVNNY
;
A
#
# COMPACT_ATOMS: atom_id res chain seq x y z
N MET A 1 -54.71 14.61 6.01
CA MET A 1 -54.22 14.79 7.39
C MET A 1 -52.77 15.21 7.27
N TYR A 2 -52.44 16.47 7.56
CA TYR A 2 -51.07 16.98 7.48
C TYR A 2 -50.45 16.89 8.87
N PHE A 3 -49.36 16.15 9.03
CA PHE A 3 -48.60 16.12 10.27
C PHE A 3 -47.64 17.31 10.26
N THR A 4 -47.83 18.26 11.17
CA THR A 4 -46.81 19.28 11.50
C THR A 4 -45.77 18.64 12.40
N TYR A 5 -44.55 18.52 11.91
CA TYR A 5 -43.38 18.07 12.67
C TYR A 5 -42.36 19.22 12.77
N THR A 6 -41.65 19.31 13.89
CA THR A 6 -40.56 20.26 14.12
C THR A 6 -39.27 19.48 14.29
N ILE A 7 -38.30 19.69 13.40
CA ILE A 7 -36.97 19.04 13.50
C ILE A 7 -36.05 19.95 14.31
N ASN A 8 -35.63 19.48 15.47
CA ASN A 8 -34.60 20.13 16.26
C ASN A 8 -33.24 19.51 15.90
N VAL A 9 -32.31 20.32 15.40
CA VAL A 9 -30.98 19.89 14.99
C VAL A 9 -29.97 20.28 16.08
N ALA A 10 -29.01 19.40 16.37
CA ALA A 10 -27.94 19.68 17.30
C ALA A 10 -26.99 20.77 16.77
N ASP A 11 -26.30 21.44 17.69
CA ASP A 11 -25.29 22.45 17.34
C ASP A 11 -24.15 21.78 16.54
N PRO A 12 -23.71 22.35 15.40
CA PRO A 12 -22.57 21.85 14.62
C PRO A 12 -21.26 21.71 15.40
N SER A 13 -21.10 22.43 16.52
CA SER A 13 -19.91 22.40 17.38
C SER A 13 -19.88 21.23 18.38
N THR A 14 -20.92 20.39 18.40
CA THR A 14 -21.03 19.26 19.33
C THR A 14 -19.91 18.25 19.08
N ALA A 15 -19.21 17.86 20.15
CA ALA A 15 -18.14 16.87 20.07
C ALA A 15 -18.67 15.48 19.68
N TYR A 16 -17.91 14.77 18.83
CA TYR A 16 -18.24 13.44 18.32
C TYR A 16 -18.59 12.42 19.42
N HIS A 17 -17.78 12.36 20.48
CA HIS A 17 -18.00 11.41 21.59
C HIS A 17 -19.28 11.68 22.38
N SER A 18 -19.74 12.92 22.39
CA SER A 18 -20.96 13.32 23.09
C SER A 18 -22.22 12.96 22.32
N LEU A 19 -22.13 12.68 21.01
CA LEU A 19 -23.29 12.38 20.16
C LEU A 19 -24.11 11.21 20.69
N VAL A 20 -23.45 10.13 21.10
CA VAL A 20 -24.15 8.95 21.66
C VAL A 20 -24.83 9.29 22.98
N ALA A 21 -24.22 10.12 23.82
CA ALA A 21 -24.80 10.51 25.10
C ALA A 21 -26.10 11.32 24.91
N LEU A 22 -26.16 12.18 23.88
CA LEU A 22 -27.34 13.00 23.58
C LEU A 22 -28.62 12.20 23.28
N VAL A 23 -28.47 10.96 22.80
CA VAL A 23 -29.59 10.03 22.54
C VAL A 23 -29.76 9.01 23.66
N ALA A 24 -28.66 8.52 24.23
CA ALA A 24 -28.69 7.43 25.22
C ALA A 24 -29.11 7.88 26.63
N GLU A 25 -28.89 9.15 26.99
CA GLU A 25 -29.13 9.65 28.34
C GLU A 25 -30.63 9.77 28.66
N ASP A 26 -31.02 9.64 29.93
CA ASP A 26 -32.42 9.56 30.39
C ASP A 26 -33.28 10.76 29.98
N ASN A 27 -32.66 11.93 29.76
CA ASN A 27 -33.35 13.14 29.30
C ASN A 27 -33.71 13.13 27.81
N ARG A 28 -33.22 12.16 27.01
CA ARG A 28 -33.45 11.98 25.56
C ARG A 28 -33.62 13.30 24.81
N GLN A 29 -32.54 14.10 24.75
CA GLN A 29 -32.59 15.40 24.08
C GLN A 29 -32.84 15.27 22.57
N TYR A 30 -32.41 14.14 21.99
CA TYR A 30 -32.61 13.81 20.59
C TYR A 30 -33.08 12.36 20.47
N ASP A 31 -33.90 12.10 19.45
CA ASP A 31 -34.43 10.75 19.18
C ASP A 31 -33.53 9.94 18.25
N ILE A 32 -32.83 10.60 17.32
CA ILE A 32 -32.03 9.97 16.26
C ILE A 32 -30.75 10.75 16.02
N ILE A 33 -29.64 10.04 15.82
CA ILE A 33 -28.38 10.61 15.32
C ILE A 33 -28.26 10.29 13.82
N LEU A 34 -28.06 11.33 13.01
CA LEU A 34 -27.68 11.21 11.60
C LEU A 34 -26.32 11.87 11.41
N SER A 35 -25.24 11.08 11.49
CA SER A 35 -23.87 11.55 11.31
C SER A 35 -22.96 10.40 10.87
N ASN A 36 -21.71 10.70 10.47
CA ASN A 36 -20.68 9.68 10.24
C ASN A 36 -20.22 9.08 11.57
N ILE A 37 -21.03 8.18 12.14
CA ILE A 37 -20.75 7.53 13.42
C ILE A 37 -20.34 6.08 13.22
N VAL A 38 -19.19 5.70 13.79
CA VAL A 38 -18.67 4.33 13.71
C VAL A 38 -19.35 3.47 14.77
N MET A 39 -19.80 2.30 14.32
CA MET A 39 -20.37 1.25 15.16
C MET A 39 -19.26 0.57 15.97
N THR A 40 -19.20 0.86 17.27
CA THR A 40 -18.25 0.23 18.20
C THR A 40 -18.99 -0.51 19.31
N SER A 41 -18.36 -1.55 19.88
CA SER A 41 -18.97 -2.34 20.97
C SER A 41 -19.44 -1.47 22.14
N ASP A 42 -18.65 -0.47 22.54
CA ASP A 42 -18.98 0.40 23.67
C ASP A 42 -20.20 1.30 23.40
N ARG A 43 -20.51 1.57 22.13
CA ARG A 43 -21.67 2.37 21.70
C ARG A 43 -22.90 1.50 21.47
N MET A 44 -22.74 0.29 20.95
CA MET A 44 -23.85 -0.66 20.75
C MET A 44 -24.51 -1.11 22.06
N VAL A 45 -23.80 -1.01 23.19
CA VAL A 45 -24.39 -1.26 24.52
C VAL A 45 -25.32 -0.12 24.96
N LYS A 46 -25.17 1.08 24.38
CA LYS A 46 -25.89 2.30 24.79
C LYS A 46 -27.02 2.68 23.83
N VAL A 47 -26.84 2.40 22.53
CA VAL A 47 -27.78 2.77 21.47
C VAL A 47 -27.87 1.65 20.44
N ASP A 48 -29.04 1.52 19.82
CA ASP A 48 -29.26 0.62 18.69
C ASP A 48 -28.87 1.30 17.38
N PHE A 49 -28.07 0.61 16.56
CA PHE A 49 -27.67 1.08 15.23
C PHE A 49 -28.51 0.39 14.15
N SER A 50 -28.74 1.09 13.03
CA SER A 50 -29.28 0.47 11.82
C SER A 50 -28.26 -0.47 11.17
N THR A 51 -28.68 -1.17 10.12
CA THR A 51 -27.72 -1.80 9.21
C THR A 51 -26.77 -0.74 8.64
N PRO A 52 -25.46 -1.01 8.54
CA PRO A 52 -24.53 -0.08 7.91
C PRO A 52 -24.98 0.25 6.48
N PHE A 53 -25.06 1.54 6.16
CA PHE A 53 -25.33 2.00 4.79
C PHE A 53 -24.05 2.41 4.05
N HIS A 54 -22.93 2.53 4.77
CA HIS A 54 -21.62 2.86 4.23
C HIS A 54 -20.56 1.99 4.93
N GLU A 55 -19.79 1.22 4.17
CA GLU A 55 -18.68 0.43 4.68
C GLU A 55 -17.39 1.24 4.56
N ASP A 56 -17.02 1.94 5.62
CA ASP A 56 -15.76 2.67 5.70
C ASP A 56 -14.66 1.84 6.36
N THR A 57 -13.45 2.01 5.87
CA THR A 57 -12.23 1.42 6.44
C THR A 57 -11.24 2.51 6.78
N PHE A 58 -10.42 2.31 7.81
CA PHE A 58 -9.33 3.23 8.08
C PHE A 58 -8.20 3.02 7.06
N ARG A 59 -7.72 4.12 6.49
CA ARG A 59 -6.57 4.16 5.60
C ARG A 59 -5.48 5.06 6.17
N ILE A 60 -4.26 4.76 5.79
CA ILE A 60 -3.08 5.51 6.19
C ILE A 60 -2.69 6.40 5.02
N ILE A 61 -2.65 7.71 5.25
CA ILE A 61 -2.09 8.67 4.30
C ILE A 61 -0.66 8.99 4.71
N THR A 62 0.23 8.98 3.74
CA THR A 62 1.64 9.36 3.90
C THR A 62 1.98 10.38 2.84
N ARG A 63 2.99 11.21 3.10
CA ARG A 63 3.56 12.05 2.06
C ARG A 63 4.13 11.17 0.95
N LEU A 64 3.82 11.48 -0.30
CA LEU A 64 4.55 10.95 -1.45
C LEU A 64 6.03 11.35 -1.29
N ASN A 65 6.91 10.37 -1.15
CA ASN A 65 8.35 10.62 -1.20
C ASN A 65 8.82 10.39 -2.64
N PRO A 66 8.94 11.43 -3.49
CA PRO A 66 9.38 11.27 -4.87
C PRO A 66 10.86 10.82 -4.97
N TYR A 67 11.60 10.76 -3.86
CA TYR A 67 13.03 10.43 -3.83
C TYR A 67 13.37 8.97 -3.53
N SER A 68 12.41 8.08 -3.25
CA SER A 68 12.72 6.65 -3.05
C SER A 68 13.02 5.89 -4.34
N SER A 69 12.82 6.52 -5.50
CA SER A 69 13.27 6.02 -6.79
C SER A 69 14.18 7.05 -7.44
N SER A 70 15.39 7.23 -6.89
CA SER A 70 16.48 7.70 -7.75
C SER A 70 16.51 6.74 -8.93
N LEU A 71 16.16 7.24 -10.12
CA LEU A 71 16.25 6.50 -11.38
C LEU A 71 17.70 6.13 -11.59
N SER A 72 18.14 5.05 -10.96
CA SER A 72 19.45 4.50 -11.23
C SER A 72 19.33 3.91 -12.62
N LEU A 73 20.14 4.41 -13.54
CA LEU A 73 20.30 3.88 -14.89
C LEU A 73 20.58 2.35 -14.87
N PHE A 74 21.03 1.85 -13.72
CA PHE A 74 21.34 0.47 -13.42
C PHE A 74 20.31 -0.24 -12.51
N SER A 75 19.10 0.32 -12.30
CA SER A 75 17.99 -0.40 -11.63
C SER A 75 17.65 -1.71 -12.35
N CYS A 76 18.02 -1.84 -13.63
CA CYS A 76 17.97 -3.10 -14.39
C CYS A 76 18.79 -4.23 -13.76
N PHE A 77 19.81 -3.89 -12.95
CA PHE A 77 20.69 -4.85 -12.29
C PHE A 77 20.29 -5.20 -10.85
N ASN A 78 19.30 -4.53 -10.26
CA ASN A 78 18.76 -4.91 -8.95
C ASN A 78 18.29 -6.38 -8.85
N PRO A 79 17.68 -7.00 -9.89
CA PRO A 79 17.31 -8.41 -9.82
C PRO A 79 18.51 -9.37 -9.98
N PHE A 80 19.70 -8.89 -10.39
CA PHE A 80 20.89 -9.73 -10.49
C PHE A 80 21.60 -9.80 -9.14
N THR A 81 21.19 -10.74 -8.31
CA THR A 81 21.97 -11.11 -7.13
C THR A 81 23.27 -11.78 -7.55
N TRP A 82 24.25 -11.76 -6.65
CA TRP A 82 25.57 -12.35 -6.89
C TRP A 82 25.50 -13.82 -7.33
N ASP A 83 24.50 -14.57 -6.85
CA ASP A 83 24.28 -15.97 -7.20
C ASP A 83 23.91 -16.16 -8.67
N VAL A 84 23.10 -15.24 -9.23
CA VAL A 84 22.69 -15.28 -10.64
C VAL A 84 23.88 -14.99 -11.56
N TRP A 85 24.77 -14.07 -11.16
CA TRP A 85 25.99 -13.78 -11.91
C TRP A 85 26.92 -15.00 -12.02
N VAL A 86 27.11 -15.72 -10.92
CA VAL A 86 27.90 -16.97 -10.92
C VAL A 86 27.25 -18.02 -11.80
N ALA A 87 25.92 -18.16 -11.75
CA ALA A 87 25.18 -19.10 -12.59
C ALA A 87 25.33 -18.78 -14.09
N ILE A 88 25.24 -17.50 -14.50
CA ILE A 88 25.45 -17.09 -15.89
C ILE A 88 26.86 -17.45 -16.34
N PHE A 89 27.87 -17.12 -15.53
CA PHE A 89 29.26 -17.43 -15.86
C PHE A 89 29.49 -18.94 -16.01
N ALA A 90 28.89 -19.74 -15.12
CA ALA A 90 28.94 -21.20 -15.20
C ALA A 90 28.28 -21.74 -16.48
N VAL A 91 27.11 -21.21 -16.87
CA VAL A 91 26.41 -21.62 -18.11
C VAL A 91 27.19 -21.26 -19.36
N ILE A 92 27.81 -20.07 -19.39
CA ILE A 92 28.66 -19.67 -20.53
C ILE A 92 29.86 -20.61 -20.66
N ILE A 93 30.57 -20.89 -19.56
CA ILE A 93 31.70 -21.82 -19.58
C ILE A 93 31.23 -23.22 -20.01
N TYR A 94 30.13 -23.70 -19.45
CA TYR A 94 29.56 -25.01 -19.80
C TYR A 94 29.21 -25.11 -21.29
N SER A 95 28.52 -24.10 -21.83
CA SER A 95 28.19 -24.04 -23.26
C SER A 95 29.43 -23.97 -24.15
N SER A 96 30.47 -23.24 -23.73
CA SER A 96 31.73 -23.13 -24.46
C SER A 96 32.50 -24.45 -24.49
N ILE A 97 32.50 -25.19 -23.37
CA ILE A 97 33.10 -26.52 -23.30
C ILE A 97 32.35 -27.52 -24.18
N ILE A 98 31.01 -27.49 -24.16
CA ILE A 98 30.19 -28.34 -25.04
C ILE A 98 30.53 -28.06 -26.50
N ILE A 99 30.50 -26.79 -26.92
CA ILE A 99 30.81 -26.43 -28.31
C ILE A 99 32.23 -26.87 -28.68
N TYR A 100 33.21 -26.66 -27.82
CA TYR A 100 34.60 -27.08 -28.06
C TYR A 100 34.73 -28.60 -28.23
N VAL A 101 34.11 -29.38 -27.35
CA VAL A 101 34.14 -30.85 -27.43
C VAL A 101 33.41 -31.35 -28.68
N PHE A 102 32.25 -30.78 -28.99
CA PHE A 102 31.50 -31.13 -30.19
C PHE A 102 32.28 -30.76 -31.46
N GLU A 103 32.84 -29.56 -31.55
CA GLU A 103 33.67 -29.13 -32.67
C GLU A 103 34.88 -30.06 -32.84
N HIS A 104 35.54 -30.42 -31.73
CA HIS A 104 36.70 -31.29 -31.78
C HIS A 104 36.37 -32.73 -32.20
N GLN A 105 35.24 -33.29 -31.72
CA GLN A 105 34.78 -34.62 -32.12
C GLN A 105 34.27 -34.64 -33.57
N TYR A 106 33.66 -33.55 -34.04
CA TYR A 106 33.09 -33.46 -35.39
C TYR A 106 34.12 -33.12 -36.47
N ARG A 107 35.25 -32.51 -36.09
CA ARG A 107 36.39 -32.23 -36.97
C ARG A 107 36.96 -33.49 -37.65
N ASN A 108 36.68 -34.68 -37.11
CA ASN A 108 37.09 -35.97 -37.70
C ASN A 108 36.12 -36.53 -38.76
N ILE A 109 34.95 -35.93 -39.00
CA ILE A 109 33.95 -36.41 -39.96
C ILE A 109 33.71 -35.32 -41.01
N GLU A 110 34.50 -35.33 -42.08
CA GLU A 110 34.54 -34.30 -43.15
C GLU A 110 33.30 -34.30 -44.08
N ASN A 111 32.09 -34.69 -43.64
CA ASN A 111 30.95 -34.82 -44.57
C ASN A 111 29.54 -34.34 -44.11
N ASN A 112 29.33 -33.84 -42.88
CA ASN A 112 27.98 -33.40 -42.43
C ASN A 112 27.90 -31.93 -41.95
N GLN A 113 28.34 -30.97 -42.77
CA GLN A 113 28.18 -29.52 -42.50
C GLN A 113 26.72 -29.07 -42.26
N SER A 114 25.71 -29.84 -42.70
CA SER A 114 24.28 -29.54 -42.53
C SER A 114 23.73 -29.84 -41.13
N GLU A 115 24.23 -30.87 -40.46
CA GLU A 115 23.77 -31.25 -39.11
C GLU A 115 24.30 -30.29 -38.04
N LEU A 116 25.56 -29.87 -38.16
CA LEU A 116 26.12 -28.82 -37.31
C LEU A 116 25.31 -27.53 -37.40
N LYS A 117 24.97 -27.08 -38.62
CA LYS A 117 24.15 -25.87 -38.83
C LYS A 117 22.78 -25.97 -38.15
N THR A 118 22.17 -27.15 -38.14
CA THR A 118 20.87 -27.38 -37.50
C THR A 118 20.97 -27.29 -35.98
N ILE A 119 22.05 -27.83 -35.39
CA ILE A 119 22.35 -27.70 -33.96
C ILE A 119 22.61 -26.24 -33.57
N PHE A 120 23.37 -25.50 -34.37
CA PHE A 120 23.62 -24.07 -34.14
C PHE A 120 22.33 -23.24 -34.21
N ILE A 121 21.45 -23.51 -35.18
CA ILE A 121 20.14 -22.85 -35.28
C ILE A 121 19.26 -23.17 -34.07
N GLY A 122 19.25 -24.43 -33.61
CA GLY A 122 18.51 -24.84 -32.41
C GLY A 122 19.03 -24.15 -31.13
N LEU A 123 20.35 -24.09 -30.96
CA LEU A 123 21.00 -23.41 -29.84
C LEU A 123 20.70 -21.89 -29.86
N TYR A 124 20.75 -21.28 -31.04
CA TYR A 124 20.43 -19.86 -31.23
C TYR A 124 18.96 -19.55 -30.91
N ALA A 125 18.03 -20.39 -31.38
CA ALA A 125 16.60 -20.26 -31.09
C ALA A 125 16.31 -20.37 -29.58
N LEU A 126 16.96 -21.32 -28.90
CA LEU A 126 16.86 -21.47 -27.45
C LEU A 126 17.42 -20.25 -26.70
N GLY A 127 18.54 -19.70 -27.15
CA GLY A 127 19.11 -18.46 -26.62
C GLY A 127 18.15 -17.26 -26.75
N MET A 128 17.52 -17.11 -27.92
CA MET A 128 16.52 -16.04 -28.14
C MET A 128 15.29 -16.20 -27.23
N ILE A 129 14.84 -17.43 -26.99
CA ILE A 129 13.72 -17.70 -26.07
C ILE A 129 14.10 -17.30 -24.64
N LEU A 130 15.30 -17.65 -24.18
CA LEU A 130 15.77 -17.26 -22.84
C LEU A 130 15.84 -15.74 -22.67
N VAL A 131 16.38 -15.02 -23.67
CA VAL A 131 16.43 -13.55 -23.64
C VAL A 131 15.03 -12.93 -23.63
N ALA A 132 14.09 -13.49 -24.40
CA ALA A 132 12.71 -13.04 -24.44
C ALA A 132 12.00 -13.24 -23.08
N ILE A 133 12.15 -14.41 -22.46
CA ILE A 133 11.61 -14.71 -21.13
C ILE A 133 12.20 -13.76 -20.09
N TYR A 134 13.51 -13.52 -20.14
CA TYR A 134 14.18 -12.58 -19.25
C TYR A 134 13.60 -11.16 -19.39
N THR A 135 13.43 -10.68 -20.62
CA THR A 135 12.85 -9.36 -20.90
C THR A 135 11.40 -9.26 -20.41
N ALA A 136 10.62 -10.33 -20.54
CA ALA A 136 9.25 -10.40 -20.02
C ALA A 136 9.20 -10.34 -18.48
N ASN A 137 10.06 -11.11 -17.81
CA ASN A 137 10.16 -11.12 -16.34
C ASN A 137 10.66 -9.77 -15.80
N PHE A 138 11.63 -9.16 -16.48
CA PHE A 138 12.14 -7.84 -16.13
C PHE A 138 11.06 -6.76 -16.25
N SER A 139 10.27 -6.77 -17.32
CA SER A 139 9.13 -5.86 -17.50
C SER A 139 8.07 -6.03 -16.40
N SER A 140 7.79 -7.28 -16.01
CA SER A 140 6.89 -7.58 -14.89
C SER A 140 7.39 -6.98 -13.57
N PHE A 141 8.69 -7.13 -13.28
CA PHE A 141 9.32 -6.53 -12.09
C PHE A 141 9.24 -4.99 -12.07
N LEU A 142 9.47 -4.33 -13.21
CA LEU A 142 9.32 -2.88 -13.33
C LEU A 142 7.88 -2.39 -13.10
N THR A 143 6.90 -3.20 -13.49
CA THR A 143 5.49 -2.87 -13.28
C THR A 143 5.11 -3.00 -11.79
N LEU A 144 5.68 -3.99 -11.10
CA LEU A 144 5.41 -4.23 -9.67
C LEU A 144 6.11 -3.23 -8.74
N ASN A 145 7.30 -2.74 -9.10
CA ASN A 145 8.06 -1.82 -8.23
C ASN A 145 7.56 -0.37 -8.19
N ARG A 146 6.47 -0.03 -8.88
CA ARG A 146 5.90 1.34 -8.85
C ARG A 146 5.00 1.63 -7.64
N GLY A 147 4.99 0.79 -6.61
CA GLY A 147 3.99 0.89 -5.54
C GLY A 147 4.45 0.50 -4.14
N GLN A 148 5.75 0.52 -3.81
CA GLN A 148 6.14 0.35 -2.41
C GLN A 148 5.75 1.61 -1.63
N SER A 149 4.54 1.60 -1.05
CA SER A 149 4.15 2.57 -0.06
C SER A 149 5.12 2.46 1.12
N PHE A 150 5.55 3.61 1.65
CA PHE A 150 6.45 3.66 2.81
C PHE A 150 5.88 2.92 4.03
N ILE A 151 4.54 2.82 4.10
CA ILE A 151 3.78 2.05 5.09
C ILE A 151 2.82 1.13 4.33
N SER A 152 2.91 -0.18 4.54
CA SER A 152 2.03 -1.19 3.92
C SER A 152 0.75 -1.42 4.73
N GLY A 153 0.81 -1.17 6.04
CA GLY A 153 -0.35 -1.34 6.90
C GLY A 153 -0.14 -0.89 8.35
N VAL A 154 -1.12 -1.20 9.19
CA VAL A 154 -1.11 -0.84 10.61
C VAL A 154 -0.01 -1.58 11.39
N ASP A 155 0.41 -2.75 10.93
CA ASP A 155 1.44 -3.54 11.61
C ASP A 155 2.81 -2.87 11.52
N ASP A 156 3.12 -2.18 10.42
CA ASP A 156 4.36 -1.39 10.29
C ASP A 156 4.41 -0.25 11.31
N ILE A 157 3.26 0.36 11.59
CA ILE A 157 3.11 1.38 12.63
C ILE A 157 3.32 0.77 14.02
N LYS A 158 2.72 -0.40 14.30
CA LYS A 158 2.88 -1.09 15.58
C LYS A 158 4.31 -1.54 15.84
N ASN A 159 5.00 -1.98 14.78
CA ASN A 159 6.40 -2.41 14.84
C ASN A 159 7.37 -1.23 14.97
N GLY A 160 6.89 0.01 14.96
CA GLY A 160 7.69 1.21 15.19
C GLY A 160 8.50 1.66 13.98
N LEU A 161 8.06 1.34 12.76
CA LEU A 161 8.70 1.85 11.53
C LEU A 161 8.73 3.39 11.51
N VAL A 162 7.73 4.02 12.13
CA VAL A 162 7.62 5.46 12.31
C VAL A 162 7.48 5.79 13.80
N PRO A 163 8.19 6.82 14.31
CA PRO A 163 8.01 7.27 15.68
C PRO A 163 6.56 7.69 15.94
N PHE A 164 5.99 7.27 17.07
CA PHE A 164 4.61 7.60 17.44
C PHE A 164 4.33 9.12 17.48
N SER A 165 5.34 9.95 17.76
CA SER A 165 5.24 11.42 17.73
C SER A 165 5.07 12.01 16.32
N ARG A 166 5.38 11.24 15.28
CA ARG A 166 5.23 11.64 13.86
C ARG A 166 4.00 11.01 13.21
N ILE A 167 3.13 10.39 14.00
CA ILE A 167 1.86 9.83 13.54
C ILE A 167 0.73 10.78 13.93
N GLY A 168 0.08 11.35 12.93
CA GLY A 168 -1.08 12.21 13.08
C GLY A 168 -2.36 11.43 13.31
N ILE A 169 -3.12 11.78 14.35
CA ILE A 169 -4.45 11.23 14.60
C ILE A 169 -5.41 12.35 15.00
N VAL A 170 -6.62 12.32 14.44
CA VAL A 170 -7.68 13.28 14.72
C VAL A 170 -8.24 13.05 16.10
N THR A 171 -8.19 14.06 16.95
CA THR A 171 -8.80 14.01 18.27
C THR A 171 -10.31 14.02 18.21
N ASN A 172 -10.95 13.44 19.22
CA ASN A 172 -12.41 13.31 19.28
C ASN A 172 -12.99 12.59 18.05
N SER A 173 -12.36 11.50 17.60
CA SER A 173 -12.83 10.70 16.46
C SER A 173 -12.87 9.21 16.79
N ALA A 174 -13.55 8.42 15.95
CA ALA A 174 -13.48 6.97 16.05
C ALA A 174 -12.07 6.42 15.78
N VAL A 175 -11.30 7.11 14.92
CA VAL A 175 -9.91 6.75 14.60
C VAL A 175 -9.03 6.90 15.84
N SER A 176 -9.22 7.96 16.64
CA SER A 176 -8.47 8.11 17.91
C SER A 176 -8.77 6.99 18.89
N ASP A 177 -10.04 6.58 19.02
CA ASP A 177 -10.43 5.49 19.93
C ASP A 177 -9.77 4.17 19.50
N TYR A 178 -9.79 3.89 18.19
CA TYR A 178 -9.14 2.71 17.63
C TYR A 178 -7.62 2.71 17.84
N TYR A 179 -6.96 3.84 17.58
CA TYR A 179 -5.51 3.98 17.69
C TYR A 179 -5.03 3.78 19.14
N ILE A 180 -5.70 4.44 20.09
CA ILE A 180 -5.38 4.34 21.53
C ILE A 180 -5.58 2.90 22.02
N ARG A 181 -6.62 2.22 21.56
CA ARG A 181 -6.95 0.86 21.99
C ARG A 181 -6.00 -0.20 21.43
N ASN A 182 -5.52 -0.05 20.20
CA ASN A 182 -4.83 -1.12 19.48
C ASN A 182 -3.34 -0.86 19.20
N ILE A 183 -2.87 0.39 19.26
CA ILE A 183 -1.53 0.77 18.82
C ILE A 183 -0.75 1.42 19.95
N SER A 184 -1.11 2.65 20.35
CA SER A 184 -0.35 3.41 21.35
C SER A 184 -1.17 4.58 21.88
N THR A 185 -0.85 5.04 23.09
CA THR A 185 -1.42 6.27 23.66
C THR A 185 -0.71 7.54 23.16
N HIS A 186 0.45 7.39 22.51
CA HIS A 186 1.24 8.51 22.00
C HIS A 186 0.93 8.73 20.53
N TYR A 187 0.54 9.95 20.18
CA TYR A 187 0.30 10.39 18.80
C TYR A 187 0.37 11.91 18.72
N TYR A 188 0.49 12.42 17.50
CA TYR A 188 0.36 13.84 17.20
C TYR A 188 -1.11 14.20 17.02
N SER A 189 -1.62 15.06 17.90
CA SER A 189 -3.02 15.51 17.87
C SER A 189 -3.30 16.40 16.67
N LEU A 190 -4.33 16.04 15.89
CA LEU A 190 -4.85 16.82 14.78
C LEU A 190 -6.32 17.19 15.01
N SER A 191 -6.75 18.30 14.42
CA SER A 191 -8.15 18.75 14.50
C SER A 191 -8.89 18.65 13.16
N SER A 192 -8.18 18.72 12.02
CA SER A 192 -8.81 18.73 10.69
C SER A 192 -7.97 18.02 9.63
N VAL A 193 -8.62 17.64 8.52
CA VAL A 193 -7.98 17.06 7.33
C VAL A 193 -6.97 18.05 6.73
N GLU A 194 -7.34 19.33 6.67
CA GLU A 194 -6.49 20.40 6.14
C GLU A 194 -5.21 20.57 6.98
N GLU A 195 -5.35 20.50 8.31
CA GLU A 195 -4.20 20.51 9.22
C GLU A 195 -3.31 19.28 8.99
N THR A 196 -3.91 18.12 8.73
CA THR A 196 -3.14 16.91 8.42
C THR A 196 -2.31 17.09 7.16
N TYR A 197 -2.92 17.62 6.11
CA TYR A 197 -2.25 17.82 4.83
C TYR A 197 -1.07 18.78 4.97
N SER A 198 -1.30 19.95 5.59
CA SER A 198 -0.22 20.91 5.87
C SER A 198 0.90 20.31 6.72
N ARG A 199 0.58 19.56 7.78
CA ARG A 199 1.60 18.93 8.65
C ARG A 199 2.36 17.78 7.98
N LEU A 200 1.73 17.06 7.04
CA LEU A 200 2.40 16.08 6.19
C LEU A 200 3.38 16.76 5.22
N LEU A 201 3.00 17.90 4.64
CA LEU A 201 3.86 18.68 3.75
C LEU A 201 5.03 19.33 4.50
N ASP A 202 4.79 19.86 5.70
CA ASP A 202 5.79 20.50 6.56
C ASP A 202 6.70 19.51 7.29
N HIS A 203 6.64 18.22 6.96
CA HIS A 203 7.44 17.13 7.56
C HIS A 203 7.27 16.94 9.08
N THR A 204 6.26 17.56 9.68
CA THR A 204 5.98 17.44 11.11
C THR A 204 5.50 16.01 11.44
N ILE A 205 4.65 15.46 10.57
CA ILE A 205 4.16 14.08 10.64
C ILE A 205 4.57 13.32 9.37
N ASP A 206 4.81 12.01 9.48
CA ASP A 206 5.09 11.13 8.33
C ASP A 206 3.85 10.44 7.80
N ALA A 207 2.92 10.14 8.71
CA ALA A 207 1.75 9.35 8.44
C ALA A 207 0.56 9.84 9.27
N SER A 208 -0.64 9.70 8.73
CA SER A 208 -1.87 9.95 9.46
C SER A 208 -2.89 8.87 9.13
N ILE A 209 -3.73 8.51 10.10
CA ILE A 209 -4.81 7.53 9.90
C ILE A 209 -6.13 8.28 9.81
N TRP A 210 -6.96 7.93 8.83
CA TRP A 210 -8.25 8.57 8.54
C TRP A 210 -9.23 7.57 7.93
N ASP A 211 -10.53 7.92 7.92
CA ASP A 211 -11.55 7.17 7.17
C ASP A 211 -11.29 7.21 5.65
N SER A 212 -11.53 6.10 4.97
CA SER A 212 -11.32 5.95 3.54
C SER A 212 -12.04 7.01 2.72
N SER A 213 -13.33 7.26 2.98
CA SER A 213 -14.10 8.22 2.20
C SER A 213 -13.62 9.66 2.34
N ILE A 214 -13.15 10.04 3.53
CA ILE A 214 -12.62 11.39 3.77
C ILE A 214 -11.30 11.58 3.01
N LEU A 215 -10.43 10.56 3.03
CA LEU A 215 -9.17 10.61 2.30
C LEU A 215 -9.37 10.58 0.79
N GLU A 216 -10.25 9.73 0.27
CA GLU A 216 -10.54 9.69 -1.17
C GLU A 216 -11.15 11.00 -1.65
N TYR A 217 -12.00 11.63 -0.84
CA TYR A 217 -12.48 12.98 -1.12
C TYR A 217 -11.33 14.00 -1.10
N ALA A 218 -10.47 13.97 -0.08
CA ALA A 218 -9.36 14.90 0.02
C ALA A 218 -8.38 14.78 -1.16
N VAL A 219 -7.99 13.56 -1.53
CA VAL A 219 -7.05 13.30 -2.65
C VAL A 219 -7.62 13.70 -4.01
N ASN A 220 -8.95 13.66 -4.19
CA ASN A 220 -9.57 14.03 -5.47
C ASN A 220 -9.84 15.53 -5.60
N ASN A 221 -9.92 16.27 -4.48
CA ASN A 221 -10.27 17.69 -4.49
C ASN A 221 -9.10 18.63 -4.16
N TYR A 222 -7.96 18.09 -3.71
CA TYR A 222 -6.73 18.81 -3.38
C TYR A 222 -5.53 18.17 -4.09
#